data_AF-A0A6I3KP16-F1
#
_entry.id   AF-A0A6I3KP16-F1
#
_cell.length_a   1.000
_cell.length_b   1.000
_cell.length_c   1.000
_cell.angle_alpha   90.00
_cell.angle_beta   90.00
_cell.angle_gamma   90.00
#
_symmetry.space_group_name_H-M   'P 1'
#
loop_
_entity.id
_entity.type
_entity.pdbx_description
1 polymer ?
#
loop_
_entity_poly.entity_id
_entity_poly.type
_entity_poly.pdbx_seq_one_letter_code
_entity_poly.pdbx_strand_id
1 'polypeptide(L)'
;MRIIILGALMLTLASAFILYSSNYDTRQLEARVEQQERAIEKTRGDIAVLKAERAHLARPERIEPLARALGLGPASEQQLAATPQAALDRATATGSVAATGKKKGN
;
A
#
# COMPACT_ATOMS: atom_id res chain seq x y z
N MET A 1 56.09 19.92 -34.93
CA MET A 1 55.18 20.93 -34.31
C MET A 1 53.72 20.80 -34.74
N ARG A 2 53.38 20.79 -36.04
CA ARG A 2 51.96 20.72 -36.49
C ARG A 2 51.15 19.53 -35.95
N ILE A 3 51.75 18.35 -35.87
CA ILE A 3 51.08 17.13 -35.38
C ILE A 3 50.72 17.25 -33.89
N ILE A 4 51.58 17.88 -33.10
CA ILE A 4 51.33 18.13 -31.66
C ILE A 4 50.18 19.12 -31.49
N ILE A 5 50.12 20.17 -32.30
CA ILE A 5 49.02 21.16 -32.28
C ILE A 5 47.69 20.49 -32.64
N LEU A 6 47.69 19.64 -33.68
CA LEU A 6 46.50 18.87 -34.08
C LEU A 6 46.05 17.90 -32.98
N GLY A 7 46.99 17.20 -32.33
CA GLY A 7 46.69 16.33 -31.19
C GLY A 7 46.11 17.09 -30.01
N ALA A 8 46.69 18.24 -29.67
CA ALA A 8 46.19 19.11 -28.61
C ALA A 8 44.78 19.63 -28.92
N LEU A 9 44.53 20.06 -30.16
CA LEU A 9 43.21 20.49 -30.64
C LEU A 9 42.16 19.39 -30.47
N MET A 10 42.47 18.17 -30.93
CA MET A 10 41.58 17.02 -30.80
C MET A 10 41.30 16.69 -29.34
N LEU A 11 42.33 16.74 -28.48
CA LEU A 11 42.17 16.48 -27.05
C LEU A 11 41.27 17.54 -26.39
N THR A 12 41.44 18.82 -26.71
CA THR A 12 40.57 19.88 -26.21
C THR A 12 39.13 19.75 -26.68
N LEU A 13 38.89 19.40 -27.95
CA LEU A 13 37.54 19.19 -28.49
C LEU A 13 36.85 17.99 -27.83
N ALA A 14 37.58 16.87 -27.66
CA ALA A 14 37.07 15.71 -26.96
C ALA A 14 36.71 16.03 -25.50
N SER A 15 37.57 16.77 -24.80
CA SER A 15 37.32 17.20 -23.42
C SER A 15 36.11 18.13 -23.31
N ALA A 16 36.00 19.12 -24.22
CA ALA A 16 34.84 20.01 -24.28
C ALA A 16 33.54 19.23 -24.53
N PHE A 17 33.58 18.24 -25.42
CA PHE A 17 32.41 17.40 -25.71
C PHE A 17 31.98 16.57 -24.50
N ILE A 18 32.91 15.91 -23.82
CA ILE A 18 32.62 15.10 -22.61
C ILE A 18 32.04 15.97 -21.49
N LEU A 19 32.61 17.16 -21.28
CA LEU A 19 32.12 18.08 -20.26
C LEU A 19 30.69 18.55 -20.57
N TYR A 20 30.43 18.86 -21.84
CA TYR A 20 29.10 19.29 -22.28
C TYR A 20 28.07 18.16 -22.15
N SER A 21 28.40 16.93 -22.57
CA SER A 21 27.49 15.79 -22.46
C SER A 21 27.19 15.46 -21.00
N SER A 22 28.21 15.46 -20.13
CA SER A 22 28.05 15.21 -18.70
C SER A 22 27.16 16.26 -18.03
N ASN A 23 27.31 17.55 -18.38
CA ASN A 23 26.45 18.61 -17.85
C ASN A 23 24.99 18.42 -18.30
N TYR A 24 24.81 18.05 -19.57
CA TYR A 24 23.48 17.86 -20.14
C TYR A 24 22.76 16.63 -19.55
N ASP A 25 23.48 15.53 -19.36
CA ASP A 25 22.96 14.31 -18.72
C ASP A 25 22.55 14.58 -17.27
N THR A 26 23.36 15.36 -16.55
CA THR A 26 23.06 15.78 -15.17
C THR A 26 21.76 16.58 -15.12
N ARG A 27 21.59 17.58 -16.00
CA ARG A 27 20.37 18.41 -16.06
C ARG A 27 19.13 17.60 -16.43
N GLN A 28 19.25 16.64 -17.34
CA GLN A 28 18.15 15.74 -17.67
C GLN A 28 17.76 14.85 -16.50
N LEU A 29 18.74 14.34 -15.75
CA LEU A 29 18.48 13.52 -14.58
C LEU A 29 17.79 14.33 -13.48
N GLU A 30 18.25 15.55 -13.22
CA GLU A 30 17.65 16.48 -12.27
C GLU A 30 16.17 16.76 -12.60
N ALA A 31 15.87 17.05 -13.87
CA ALA A 31 14.50 17.27 -14.32
C ALA A 31 13.60 16.03 -14.13
N ARG A 32 14.13 14.82 -14.34
CA ARG A 32 13.40 13.57 -14.13
C ARG A 32 13.14 13.32 -12.64
N VAL A 33 14.12 13.58 -11.79
CA VAL A 33 13.98 13.46 -10.32
C VAL A 33 12.91 14.43 -9.83
N GLU A 34 12.94 15.70 -10.24
CA GLU A 34 11.95 16.69 -9.84
C GLU A 34 10.52 16.31 -10.30
N GLN A 35 10.39 15.73 -11.49
CA GLN A 35 9.10 15.19 -11.97
C GLN A 35 8.61 14.01 -11.13
N GLN A 36 9.51 13.09 -10.77
CA GLN A 36 9.18 11.93 -9.93
C GLN A 36 8.79 12.34 -8.51
N GLU A 37 9.53 13.26 -7.89
CA GLU A 37 9.21 13.79 -6.56
C GLU A 37 7.82 14.45 -6.55
N ARG A 38 7.51 15.28 -7.56
CA ARG A 38 6.17 15.86 -7.71
C ARG A 38 5.08 14.80 -7.84
N ALA A 39 5.32 13.72 -8.58
CA ALA A 39 4.38 12.62 -8.71
C ALA A 39 4.18 11.86 -7.39
N ILE A 40 5.26 11.65 -6.62
CA ILE A 40 5.21 11.02 -5.29
C ILE A 40 4.37 11.86 -4.33
N GLU A 41 4.62 13.16 -4.25
CA GLU A 41 3.87 14.06 -3.36
C GLU A 41 2.39 14.11 -3.72
N LYS A 42 2.06 14.20 -5.02
CA LYS A 42 0.67 14.09 -5.48
C LYS A 42 0.03 12.78 -5.03
N THR A 43 0.70 11.65 -5.24
CA THR A 43 0.18 10.33 -4.90
C THR A 43 -0.02 10.17 -3.39
N ARG A 44 0.89 10.71 -2.58
CA ARG A 44 0.75 10.74 -1.11
C ARG A 44 -0.47 11.54 -0.68
N GLY A 45 -0.72 12.69 -1.32
CA GLY A 45 -1.92 13.49 -1.12
C GLY A 45 -3.20 12.70 -1.44
N ASP A 46 -3.24 12.05 -2.61
CA ASP A 46 -4.38 11.23 -3.03
C ASP A 46 -4.65 10.09 -2.02
N ILE A 47 -3.61 9.40 -1.54
CA ILE A 47 -3.75 8.36 -0.51
C ILE A 47 -4.30 8.92 0.80
N ALA A 48 -3.87 10.12 1.21
CA ALA A 48 -4.36 10.75 2.43
C ALA A 48 -5.87 11.05 2.33
N VAL A 49 -6.32 11.55 1.18
CA VAL A 49 -7.75 11.77 0.89
C VAL A 49 -8.51 10.46 0.93
N LEU A 50 -8.05 9.41 0.22
CA LEU A 50 -8.72 8.10 0.23
C LEU A 50 -8.77 7.49 1.63
N LYS A 51 -7.73 7.67 2.46
CA LYS A 51 -7.75 7.23 3.87
C LYS A 51 -8.81 7.98 4.67
N ALA A 52 -8.95 9.29 4.46
CA ALA A 52 -9.97 10.08 5.12
C ALA A 52 -11.38 9.68 4.69
N GLU A 53 -11.60 9.47 3.40
CA GLU A 53 -12.87 8.96 2.84
C GLU A 53 -13.20 7.58 3.41
N ARG A 54 -12.23 6.66 3.43
CA ARG A 54 -12.40 5.33 4.03
C ARG A 54 -12.77 5.44 5.50
N ALA A 55 -12.06 6.27 6.28
CA ALA A 55 -12.35 6.47 7.69
C ALA A 55 -13.75 7.07 7.90
N HIS A 56 -14.20 7.96 7.02
CA HIS A 56 -15.54 8.52 7.05
C HIS A 56 -16.62 7.46 6.73
N LEU A 57 -16.39 6.62 5.73
CA LEU A 57 -17.33 5.57 5.33
C LEU A 57 -17.39 4.41 6.34
N ALA A 58 -16.27 4.10 6.98
CA ALA A 58 -16.14 3.01 7.96
C ALA A 58 -16.68 3.37 9.36
N ARG A 59 -17.32 4.53 9.51
CA ARG A 59 -17.89 4.99 10.77
C ARG A 59 -18.96 4.02 11.30
N PRO A 60 -18.87 3.57 12.56
CA PRO A 60 -19.79 2.58 13.11
C PRO A 60 -21.24 3.06 13.10
N GLU A 61 -21.48 4.37 13.23
CA GLU A 61 -22.81 4.97 13.19
C GLU A 61 -23.50 4.74 11.83
N ARG A 62 -22.73 4.54 10.75
CA ARG A 62 -23.26 4.21 9.42
C ARG A 62 -23.40 2.71 9.19
N ILE A 63 -22.52 1.90 9.79
CA ILE A 63 -22.49 0.45 9.57
C ILE A 63 -23.52 -0.26 10.45
N GLU A 64 -23.68 0.17 11.71
CA GLU A 64 -24.57 -0.44 12.69
C GLU A 64 -26.03 -0.59 12.21
N PRO A 65 -26.71 0.44 11.67
CA PRO A 65 -28.08 0.28 11.19
C PRO A 65 -28.20 -0.72 10.02
N LEU A 66 -27.21 -0.75 9.12
CA LEU A 66 -27.14 -1.73 8.03
C LEU A 66 -26.89 -3.16 8.55
N ALA A 67 -25.98 -3.30 9.52
CA ALA A 67 -25.69 -4.59 10.16
C ALA A 67 -26.94 -5.13 10.87
N ARG A 68 -27.65 -4.29 11.63
CA ARG A 68 -28.90 -4.68 12.29
C ARG A 68 -29.99 -5.08 11.30
N ALA A 69 -30.12 -4.37 10.17
CA ALA A 69 -31.05 -4.72 9.11
C ALA A 69 -30.72 -6.08 8.46
N LEU A 70 -29.44 -6.47 8.42
CA LEU A 70 -28.97 -7.78 7.97
C LEU A 70 -29.03 -8.87 9.06
N GLY A 71 -29.57 -8.57 10.24
CA GLY A 71 -29.63 -9.51 11.37
C GLY A 71 -28.28 -9.77 12.04
N LEU A 72 -27.26 -8.98 11.72
CA LEU A 72 -25.94 -9.06 12.33
C LEU A 72 -25.97 -8.35 13.70
N GLY A 73 -25.39 -9.01 14.70
CA GLY A 73 -25.29 -8.52 16.08
C GLY A 73 -23.84 -8.33 16.52
N PRO A 74 -23.63 -7.83 17.75
CA PRO A 74 -22.30 -7.76 18.36
C PRO A 74 -21.64 -9.14 18.33
N ALA A 75 -20.34 -9.18 18.04
CA ALA A 75 -19.61 -10.44 18.01
C ALA A 75 -19.69 -11.14 19.37
N SER A 76 -20.11 -12.41 19.40
CA SER A 76 -20.15 -13.18 20.65
C SER A 76 -18.74 -13.60 21.08
N GLU A 77 -18.53 -13.87 22.36
CA GLU A 77 -17.23 -14.36 22.87
C GLU A 77 -16.75 -15.64 22.15
N GLN A 78 -17.67 -16.43 21.58
CA GLN A 78 -17.32 -17.59 20.79
C GLN A 78 -16.73 -17.22 19.41
N GLN A 79 -17.08 -16.06 18.87
CA GLN A 79 -16.60 -15.53 17.59
C GLN A 79 -15.26 -14.79 17.72
N LEU A 80 -14.90 -14.36 18.93
CA LEU A 80 -13.61 -13.75 19.24
C LEU A 80 -12.56 -14.84 19.53
N ALA A 81 -11.82 -15.27 18.50
CA ALA A 81 -10.65 -16.13 18.67
C ALA A 81 -9.38 -15.51 18.09
N ALA A 82 -8.23 -15.87 18.68
CA ALA A 82 -6.93 -15.34 18.28
C ALA A 82 -6.53 -15.74 16.84
N THR A 83 -7.08 -16.84 16.32
CA THR A 83 -6.90 -17.26 14.93
C THR A 83 -8.25 -17.64 14.33
N PRO A 84 -8.43 -17.43 13.00
CA PRO A 84 -9.66 -17.83 12.31
C PRO A 84 -9.97 -19.32 12.48
N GLN A 85 -8.94 -20.17 12.48
CA GLN A 85 -9.06 -21.61 12.74
C GLN A 85 -9.62 -21.90 14.14
N ALA A 86 -9.08 -21.25 15.18
CA ALA A 86 -9.56 -21.45 16.55
C ALA A 86 -11.02 -20.99 16.75
N ALA A 87 -11.46 -19.97 16.02
CA ALA A 87 -12.88 -19.54 16.01
C ALA A 87 -13.76 -20.61 15.35
N LEU A 88 -13.32 -21.16 14.21
CA LEU A 88 -14.06 -22.19 13.48
C LEU A 88 -14.17 -23.49 14.29
N ASP A 89 -13.09 -23.92 14.92
CA ASP A 89 -13.04 -25.12 15.75
C ASP A 89 -13.96 -24.98 16.98
N ARG A 90 -14.04 -23.79 17.58
CA ARG A 90 -14.94 -23.52 18.72
C ARG A 90 -16.41 -23.44 18.30
N ALA A 91 -16.70 -22.83 17.14
CA ALA A 91 -18.05 -22.76 16.59
C ALA A 91 -18.58 -24.16 16.24
N THR A 92 -17.74 -25.02 15.66
CA THR A 92 -18.08 -26.40 15.29
C THR A 92 -18.16 -27.34 16.50
N ALA A 93 -17.30 -27.18 17.51
CA ALA A 93 -17.35 -27.96 18.75
C ALA A 93 -18.64 -27.72 19.56
N THR A 94 -19.12 -26.48 19.60
CA THR A 94 -20.37 -26.15 20.32
C THR A 94 -21.61 -26.76 19.64
N GLY A 95 -21.61 -26.89 18.30
CA GLY A 95 -22.66 -27.57 17.56
C GLY A 95 -22.74 -29.09 17.80
N SER A 96 -21.63 -29.73 18.16
CA SER A 96 -21.56 -31.16 18.48
C SER A 96 -22.15 -31.49 19.86
N VAL A 97 -21.91 -30.64 20.87
CA VAL A 97 -22.39 -30.88 22.24
C VAL A 97 -23.90 -30.69 22.37
N ALA A 98 -24.51 -29.80 21.57
CA ALA A 98 -25.97 -29.60 21.57
C ALA A 98 -26.76 -30.79 21.00
N ALA A 99 -26.17 -31.60 20.12
CA ALA A 99 -26.82 -32.78 19.53
C ALA A 99 -26.88 -33.99 20.48
N THR A 100 -25.98 -34.07 21.48
CA THR A 100 -25.91 -35.20 22.42
C THR A 100 -26.73 -34.98 23.70
N GLY A 101 -27.19 -33.75 23.98
CA GLY A 101 -27.95 -33.41 25.18
C GLY A 101 -29.45 -33.78 25.17
N LYS A 102 -30.04 -34.13 24.02
CA LYS A 102 -31.50 -34.39 23.88
C LYS A 102 -31.86 -35.89 23.94
N LYS A 103 -31.12 -36.70 24.69
CA LYS A 103 -31.45 -38.13 24.90
C LYS A 103 -31.20 -38.58 26.33
N LYS A 104 -31.79 -37.90 27.31
CA LYS A 104 -32.03 -38.46 28.64
C LYS A 104 -33.23 -37.77 29.28
N GLY A 105 -34.36 -38.47 29.34
CA GLY A 105 -35.57 -37.99 30.01
C GLY A 105 -36.89 -38.33 29.32
N ASN A 106 -37.15 -39.61 29.03
CA ASN A 106 -38.27 -40.39 29.59
C ASN A 106 -38.11 -41.85 29.14
#